data_AF-A0A4R4W2I5-F1
#
_entry.id   AF-A0A4R4W2I5-F1
#
_cell.length_a   1.000
_cell.length_b   1.000
_cell.length_c   1.000
_cell.angle_alpha   90.00
_cell.angle_beta   90.00
_cell.angle_gamma   90.00
#
_symmetry.space_group_name_H-M   'P 1'
#
loop_
_entity.id
_entity.type
_entity.pdbx_description
1 polymer ?
#
loop_
_entity_poly.entity_id
_entity_poly.type
_entity_poly.pdbx_seq_one_letter_code
_entity_poly.pdbx_strand_id
1 'polypeptide(L)'
;MAHLLTPGPAVLAQHMIRMRLALMRNSLRGDNASSFYTGVSFGLILAFGTIAVAVMWPAHLPLCLAVWLSGWIFGPIFIGGGNEALRPEYFSMLPATPGRIAAALLAGAFAGPAPAINLIALLSLPVYGWRFGPAGVLIGLAAAVTTLITMVMISRVIVAIIGLLVRSRATAATVGIVTGTAIALCSNGWAPVAALGGTDSAAWTHGLVRVLPSGWGVAAVEAPWFLALAILVANAGVITLLLAAWAGLLSRRVVSTARGGVPPRRGTPRPFPITSGARIAAAKELRAWWRDLVRIQLLATAFSYAIVTPLLLVTIDAWIMVPFAGLIAIVMAAASSANLYGADGTALWLTLMTPGAERADVRGRQLAWLLIVGPAAVVLSVAGTLVSGQAWAWPWVLGLLPALLGGGAGVIVLLAVTSLVPGTDPHKRGGNPLSTGADETAETSLAWLVLVTVPATALPTAGAILLHPWAGIATGVLTGTLSAWGLGKIAYRRLENHGIDLLNLMKHGTAPRADKPTSADLPIRHRIGVTICHTIAWLPLFPQGLVPMAMKIFGIEGSLWFLALHLPPIWQWPTIIFMIALGLLMYGYAFLIPMRLSSSSSATTR
;
A
#
# COMPACT_ATOMS: atom_id res chain seq x y z
N MET A 1 -31.88 32.09 -20.09
CA MET A 1 -30.84 32.53 -19.13
C MET A 1 -29.93 31.41 -18.60
N ALA A 2 -30.32 30.14 -18.55
CA ALA A 2 -29.46 29.04 -18.04
C ALA A 2 -28.23 28.71 -18.92
N HIS A 3 -28.26 29.01 -20.23
CA HIS A 3 -27.12 28.77 -21.14
C HIS A 3 -25.92 29.72 -20.94
N LEU A 4 -26.09 30.81 -20.19
CA LEU A 4 -25.00 31.77 -19.92
C LEU A 4 -24.16 31.41 -18.68
N LEU A 5 -24.58 30.45 -17.87
CA LEU A 5 -23.90 30.07 -16.62
C LEU A 5 -23.16 28.73 -16.69
N THR A 6 -23.29 27.98 -17.78
CA THR A 6 -22.51 26.74 -17.96
C THR A 6 -21.20 27.08 -18.67
N PRO A 7 -20.04 27.01 -17.99
CA PRO A 7 -18.76 27.24 -18.65
C PRO A 7 -18.61 26.29 -19.84
N GLY A 8 -18.07 26.81 -20.96
CA GLY A 8 -17.71 25.98 -22.10
C GLY A 8 -16.74 24.85 -21.70
N PRO A 9 -16.64 23.76 -22.47
CA PRO A 9 -15.85 22.59 -22.09
C PRO A 9 -14.38 22.91 -21.79
N ALA A 10 -13.77 23.79 -22.60
CA ALA A 10 -12.41 24.27 -22.39
C ALA A 10 -12.26 25.07 -21.09
N VAL A 11 -13.24 25.91 -20.77
CA VAL A 11 -13.27 26.71 -19.55
C VAL A 11 -13.37 25.80 -18.32
N LEU A 12 -14.27 24.81 -18.33
CA LEU A 12 -14.41 23.85 -17.24
C LEU A 12 -13.12 23.05 -17.00
N ALA A 13 -12.46 22.58 -18.08
CA ALA A 13 -11.17 21.91 -18.00
C ALA A 13 -10.08 22.81 -17.41
N GLN A 14 -10.02 24.08 -17.85
CA GLN A 14 -9.08 25.06 -17.31
C GLN A 14 -9.28 25.30 -15.81
N HIS A 15 -10.54 25.38 -15.34
CA HIS A 15 -10.85 25.52 -13.92
C HIS A 15 -10.38 24.29 -13.12
N MET A 16 -10.60 23.07 -13.63
CA MET A 16 -10.10 21.85 -12.97
C MET A 16 -8.58 21.81 -12.88
N ILE A 17 -7.88 22.19 -13.95
CA ILE A 17 -6.41 22.30 -13.95
C ILE A 17 -5.95 23.31 -12.90
N ARG A 18 -6.55 24.52 -12.88
CA ARG A 18 -6.20 25.57 -11.90
C ARG A 18 -6.46 25.12 -10.46
N MET A 19 -7.59 24.45 -10.20
CA MET A 19 -7.89 23.90 -8.88
C MET A 19 -6.89 22.81 -8.48
N ARG A 20 -6.53 21.90 -9.39
CA ARG A 20 -5.51 20.86 -9.12
C ARG A 20 -4.17 21.49 -8.77
N LEU A 21 -3.72 22.46 -9.55
CA LEU A 21 -2.46 23.16 -9.32
C LEU A 21 -2.49 24.00 -8.03
N ALA A 22 -3.62 24.63 -7.70
CA ALA A 22 -3.78 25.37 -6.45
C ALA A 22 -3.75 24.45 -5.22
N LEU A 23 -4.44 23.30 -5.29
CA LEU A 23 -4.38 22.27 -4.25
C LEU A 23 -2.95 21.75 -4.06
N MET A 24 -2.24 21.48 -5.15
CA MET A 24 -0.82 21.08 -5.11
C MET A 24 0.05 22.18 -4.49
N ARG A 25 -0.11 23.44 -4.92
CA ARG A 25 0.66 24.56 -4.36
C ARG A 25 0.43 24.71 -2.85
N ASN A 26 -0.80 24.48 -2.39
CA ASN A 26 -1.12 24.54 -0.98
C ASN A 26 -0.64 23.31 -0.20
N SER A 27 -0.58 22.13 -0.85
CA SER A 27 -0.02 20.91 -0.24
C SER A 27 1.52 20.91 -0.14
N LEU A 28 2.20 21.81 -0.86
CA LEU A 28 3.66 22.01 -0.79
C LEU A 28 4.11 22.82 0.44
N ARG A 29 3.27 22.94 1.48
CA ARG A 29 3.61 23.59 2.75
C ARG A 29 3.79 22.52 3.84
N GLY A 30 4.87 22.63 4.62
CA GLY A 30 5.19 21.70 5.72
C GLY A 30 5.75 20.34 5.28
N ASP A 31 5.54 19.31 6.10
CA ASP A 31 6.10 17.94 5.88
C ASP A 31 5.72 17.32 4.52
N ASN A 32 4.52 17.64 4.00
CA ASN A 32 4.04 17.14 2.71
C ASN A 32 4.89 17.61 1.51
N ALA A 33 5.63 18.72 1.65
CA ALA A 33 6.57 19.19 0.64
C ALA A 33 7.74 18.22 0.47
N SER A 34 8.27 17.68 1.58
CA SER A 34 9.42 16.76 1.55
C SER A 34 9.10 15.46 0.80
N SER A 35 7.93 14.87 1.08
CA SER A 35 7.43 13.67 0.40
C SER A 35 7.18 13.94 -1.08
N PHE A 36 6.64 15.11 -1.43
CA PHE A 36 6.46 15.51 -2.82
C PHE A 36 7.79 15.62 -3.56
N TYR A 37 8.77 16.36 -3.03
CA TYR A 37 10.08 16.53 -3.67
C TYR A 37 10.83 15.20 -3.78
N THR A 38 10.74 14.35 -2.76
CA THR A 38 11.33 13.01 -2.78
C THR A 38 10.72 12.15 -3.87
N GLY A 39 9.39 12.10 -3.95
CA GLY A 39 8.67 11.36 -4.99
C GLY A 39 8.97 11.86 -6.40
N VAL A 40 9.03 13.18 -6.59
CA VAL A 40 9.39 13.79 -7.89
C VAL A 40 10.83 13.46 -8.26
N SER A 41 11.78 13.60 -7.33
CA SER A 41 13.20 13.33 -7.59
C SER A 41 13.43 11.86 -7.94
N PHE A 42 12.83 10.95 -7.17
CA PHE A 42 12.90 9.51 -7.43
C PHE A 42 12.28 9.15 -8.78
N GLY A 43 11.11 9.72 -9.08
CA GLY A 43 10.46 9.54 -10.38
C GLY A 43 11.32 10.05 -11.55
N LEU A 44 11.98 11.20 -11.40
CA LEU A 44 12.89 11.73 -12.42
C LEU A 44 14.11 10.83 -12.62
N ILE A 45 14.71 10.32 -11.53
CA ILE A 45 15.83 9.37 -11.62
C ILE A 45 15.40 8.12 -12.40
N LEU A 46 14.24 7.55 -12.10
CA LEU A 46 13.70 6.40 -12.84
C LEU A 46 13.40 6.74 -14.30
N ALA A 47 12.88 7.94 -14.58
CA ALA A 47 12.59 8.40 -15.92
C ALA A 47 13.88 8.53 -16.77
N PHE A 48 14.91 9.20 -16.24
CA PHE A 48 16.22 9.28 -16.90
C PHE A 48 16.89 7.91 -17.02
N GLY A 49 16.74 7.04 -16.01
CA GLY A 49 17.17 5.64 -16.08
C GLY A 49 16.50 4.87 -17.22
N THR A 50 15.21 5.12 -17.48
CA THR A 50 14.47 4.51 -18.60
C THR A 50 15.01 4.97 -19.96
N ILE A 51 15.37 6.25 -20.09
CA ILE A 51 16.03 6.78 -21.28
C ILE A 51 17.43 6.14 -21.44
N ALA A 52 18.19 6.03 -20.35
CA ALA A 52 19.49 5.37 -20.36
C ALA A 52 19.39 3.90 -20.80
N VAL A 53 18.36 3.16 -20.36
CA VAL A 53 18.07 1.79 -20.83
C VAL A 53 17.78 1.76 -22.32
N ALA A 54 17.01 2.70 -22.86
CA ALA A 54 16.75 2.76 -24.30
C ALA A 54 18.05 2.92 -25.12
N VAL A 55 19.02 3.68 -24.60
CA VAL A 55 20.31 3.90 -25.26
C VAL A 55 21.27 2.72 -25.08
N MET A 56 21.47 2.27 -23.83
CA MET A 56 22.52 1.32 -23.46
C MET A 56 22.08 -0.15 -23.56
N TRP A 57 20.83 -0.45 -23.18
CA TRP A 57 20.30 -1.83 -23.11
C TRP A 57 18.90 -1.93 -23.74
N PRO A 58 18.79 -1.62 -25.03
CA PRO A 58 17.50 -1.45 -25.69
C PRO A 58 16.56 -2.65 -25.64
N ALA A 59 17.12 -3.87 -25.61
CA ALA A 59 16.33 -5.10 -25.47
C ALA A 59 15.44 -5.10 -24.20
N HIS A 60 15.81 -4.34 -23.18
CA HIS A 60 15.13 -4.28 -21.89
C HIS A 60 14.10 -3.13 -21.81
N LEU A 61 14.02 -2.27 -22.83
CA LEU A 61 13.10 -1.13 -22.85
C LEU A 61 11.62 -1.55 -22.70
N PRO A 62 11.10 -2.57 -23.42
CA PRO A 62 9.73 -3.03 -23.23
C PRO A 62 9.43 -3.43 -21.79
N LEU A 63 10.39 -4.11 -21.13
CA LEU A 63 10.27 -4.53 -19.74
C LEU A 63 10.18 -3.33 -18.81
N CYS A 64 11.04 -2.32 -18.97
CA CYS A 64 10.96 -1.08 -18.21
C CYS A 64 9.60 -0.38 -18.38
N LEU A 65 9.06 -0.32 -19.60
CA LEU A 65 7.74 0.26 -19.86
C LEU A 65 6.60 -0.54 -19.24
N ALA A 66 6.73 -1.88 -19.17
CA ALA A 66 5.77 -2.73 -18.46
C ALA A 66 5.81 -2.50 -16.93
N VAL A 67 6.99 -2.22 -16.36
CA VAL A 67 7.12 -1.80 -14.96
C VAL A 67 6.39 -0.47 -14.72
N TRP A 68 6.57 0.51 -15.62
CA TRP A 68 5.80 1.76 -15.55
C TRP A 68 4.29 1.52 -15.62
N LEU A 69 3.82 0.69 -16.55
CA LEU A 69 2.40 0.33 -16.67
C LEU A 69 1.88 -0.33 -15.39
N SER A 70 2.65 -1.25 -14.81
CA SER A 70 2.32 -1.90 -13.54
C SER A 70 2.20 -0.87 -12.41
N GLY A 71 3.08 0.13 -12.37
CA GLY A 71 3.00 1.26 -11.46
C GLY A 71 1.70 2.07 -11.61
N TRP A 72 1.17 2.24 -12.82
CA TRP A 72 -0.12 2.94 -13.04
C TRP A 72 -1.35 2.09 -12.70
N ILE A 73 -1.26 0.77 -12.87
CA ILE A 73 -2.30 -0.19 -12.50
C ILE A 73 -2.41 -0.31 -10.98
N PHE A 74 -1.27 -0.52 -10.31
CA PHE A 74 -1.25 -0.82 -8.88
C PHE A 74 -1.00 0.41 -8.00
N GLY A 75 -0.40 1.48 -8.53
CA GLY A 75 -0.09 2.70 -7.78
C GLY A 75 -1.29 3.28 -7.01
N PRO A 76 -2.48 3.42 -7.62
CA PRO A 76 -3.66 3.85 -6.89
C PRO A 76 -4.07 2.90 -5.77
N ILE A 77 -3.77 1.61 -5.86
CA ILE A 77 -4.12 0.64 -4.82
C ILE A 77 -3.21 0.82 -3.59
N PHE A 78 -1.93 1.10 -3.81
CA PHE A 78 -0.95 1.29 -2.72
C PHE A 78 -1.05 2.65 -2.03
N ILE A 79 -1.41 3.69 -2.77
CA ILE A 79 -1.46 5.08 -2.28
C ILE A 79 -2.92 5.50 -2.04
N GLY A 80 -3.76 4.61 -1.50
CA GLY A 80 -5.12 4.94 -1.03
C GLY A 80 -6.11 5.51 -2.06
N GLY A 81 -5.90 5.22 -3.34
CA GLY A 81 -6.71 5.74 -4.43
C GLY A 81 -6.26 7.13 -4.86
N GLY A 82 -4.95 7.32 -5.02
CA GLY A 82 -4.34 8.37 -5.81
C GLY A 82 -4.91 9.75 -5.57
N ASN A 83 -4.76 10.30 -4.35
CA ASN A 83 -5.13 11.66 -3.95
C ASN A 83 -6.19 12.25 -4.88
N GLU A 84 -7.42 11.74 -4.75
CA GLU A 84 -8.60 12.19 -5.47
C GLU A 84 -8.99 13.58 -4.95
N ALA A 85 -8.05 14.54 -5.03
CA ALA A 85 -8.17 15.90 -4.52
C ALA A 85 -9.35 16.63 -5.19
N LEU A 86 -9.75 16.15 -6.37
CA LEU A 86 -10.96 16.56 -7.08
C LEU A 86 -11.90 15.35 -7.15
N ARG A 87 -12.64 15.09 -6.06
CA ARG A 87 -13.64 14.02 -6.00
C ARG A 87 -14.81 14.34 -6.95
N PRO A 88 -15.23 13.40 -7.82
CA PRO A 88 -16.38 13.63 -8.69
C PRO A 88 -17.64 14.07 -7.96
N GLU A 89 -17.83 13.58 -6.73
CA GLU A 89 -19.00 13.84 -5.90
C GLU A 89 -19.14 15.33 -5.53
N TYR A 90 -18.02 16.06 -5.39
CA TYR A 90 -18.04 17.50 -5.13
C TYR A 90 -18.59 18.32 -6.30
N PHE A 91 -18.56 17.75 -7.52
CA PHE A 91 -19.02 18.41 -8.74
C PHE A 91 -20.40 17.93 -9.18
N SER A 92 -21.04 17.04 -8.42
CA SER A 92 -22.38 16.50 -8.72
C SER A 92 -23.47 17.57 -8.79
N MET A 93 -23.29 18.69 -8.09
CA MET A 93 -24.23 19.83 -8.08
C MET A 93 -23.97 20.84 -9.20
N LEU A 94 -22.88 20.69 -9.98
CA LEU A 94 -22.62 21.59 -11.10
C LEU A 94 -23.61 21.32 -12.25
N PRO A 95 -24.17 22.37 -12.88
CA PRO A 95 -25.07 22.23 -14.03
C PRO A 95 -24.27 21.88 -15.30
N ALA A 96 -23.63 20.71 -15.32
CA ALA A 96 -22.86 20.20 -16.44
C ALA A 96 -23.19 18.72 -16.69
N THR A 97 -23.16 18.29 -17.95
CA THR A 97 -23.40 16.89 -18.27
C THR A 97 -22.27 16.01 -17.71
N PRO A 98 -22.54 14.76 -17.29
CA PRO A 98 -21.53 13.86 -16.75
C PRO A 98 -20.30 13.70 -17.66
N GLY A 99 -20.49 13.68 -18.98
CA GLY A 99 -19.39 13.64 -19.94
C GLY A 99 -18.48 14.87 -19.91
N ARG A 100 -19.04 16.07 -19.72
CA ARG A 100 -18.24 17.31 -19.58
C ARG A 100 -17.44 17.32 -18.29
N ILE A 101 -18.05 16.89 -17.18
CA ILE A 101 -17.37 16.75 -15.90
C ILE A 101 -16.26 15.69 -16.01
N ALA A 102 -16.52 14.56 -16.66
CA ALA A 102 -15.54 13.50 -16.91
C ALA A 102 -14.30 14.00 -17.67
N ALA A 103 -14.52 14.77 -18.74
CA ALA A 103 -13.45 15.37 -19.54
C ALA A 103 -12.64 16.40 -18.74
N ALA A 104 -13.32 17.25 -17.95
CA ALA A 104 -12.65 18.25 -17.14
C ALA A 104 -11.83 17.64 -15.99
N LEU A 105 -12.35 16.59 -15.33
CA LEU A 105 -11.62 15.83 -14.32
C LEU A 105 -10.41 15.10 -14.93
N LEU A 106 -10.56 14.58 -16.15
CA LEU A 106 -9.45 13.97 -16.87
C LEU A 106 -8.35 15.01 -17.18
N ALA A 107 -8.72 16.20 -17.64
CA ALA A 107 -7.76 17.30 -17.84
C ALA A 107 -7.02 17.66 -16.55
N GLY A 108 -7.72 17.71 -15.42
CA GLY A 108 -7.11 17.87 -14.10
C GLY A 108 -6.17 16.73 -13.71
N ALA A 109 -6.44 15.50 -14.13
CA ALA A 109 -5.58 14.34 -13.85
C ALA A 109 -4.22 14.42 -14.57
N PHE A 110 -4.16 15.01 -15.76
CA PHE A 110 -2.90 15.26 -16.49
C PHE A 110 -2.07 16.40 -15.89
N ALA A 111 -2.66 17.30 -15.11
CA ALA A 111 -1.97 18.44 -14.47
C ALA A 111 -1.15 18.07 -13.22
N GLY A 112 -0.86 16.78 -13.01
CA GLY A 112 -0.05 16.28 -11.90
C GLY A 112 1.42 16.07 -12.25
N PRO A 113 2.30 15.89 -11.25
CA PRO A 113 3.72 15.62 -11.49
C PRO A 113 3.95 14.22 -12.09
N ALA A 114 3.13 13.23 -11.72
CA ALA A 114 3.28 11.85 -12.17
C ALA A 114 3.14 11.70 -13.70
N PRO A 115 2.12 12.27 -14.38
CA PRO A 115 2.07 12.31 -15.84
C PRO A 115 3.28 12.99 -16.49
N ALA A 116 3.79 14.09 -15.90
CA ALA A 116 4.95 14.81 -16.44
C ALA A 116 6.23 13.97 -16.35
N ILE A 117 6.48 13.33 -15.21
CA ILE A 117 7.61 12.41 -15.01
C ILE A 117 7.51 11.22 -15.97
N ASN A 118 6.32 10.64 -16.11
CA ASN A 118 6.11 9.51 -17.01
C ASN A 118 6.26 9.92 -18.48
N LEU A 119 5.89 11.14 -18.86
CA LEU A 119 6.17 11.67 -20.20
C LEU A 119 7.69 11.73 -20.46
N ILE A 120 8.47 12.20 -19.49
CA ILE A 120 9.95 12.20 -19.58
C ILE A 120 10.47 10.77 -19.75
N ALA A 121 9.95 9.81 -18.97
CA ALA A 121 10.33 8.41 -19.12
C ALA A 121 10.02 7.89 -20.54
N LEU A 122 8.84 8.21 -21.07
CA LEU A 122 8.38 7.80 -22.40
C LEU A 122 9.12 8.50 -23.56
N LEU A 123 9.90 9.56 -23.31
CA LEU A 123 10.86 10.08 -24.30
C LEU A 123 11.94 9.03 -24.66
N SER A 124 12.04 7.94 -23.90
CA SER A 124 12.80 6.75 -24.29
C SER A 124 12.35 6.17 -25.65
N LEU A 125 11.08 6.32 -26.05
CA LEU A 125 10.54 5.80 -27.32
C LEU A 125 11.06 6.55 -28.56
N PRO A 126 10.98 7.89 -28.65
CA PRO A 126 11.61 8.61 -29.75
C PRO A 126 13.15 8.49 -29.73
N VAL A 127 13.77 8.40 -28.55
CA VAL A 127 15.23 8.13 -28.43
C VAL A 127 15.58 6.75 -29.01
N TYR A 128 14.77 5.73 -28.73
CA TYR A 128 14.92 4.41 -29.34
C TYR A 128 14.67 4.46 -30.87
N GLY A 129 13.63 5.21 -31.29
CA GLY A 129 13.25 5.40 -32.68
C GLY A 129 14.29 6.11 -33.54
N TRP A 130 15.19 6.88 -32.95
CA TRP A 130 16.32 7.50 -33.63
C TRP A 130 17.15 6.50 -34.45
N ARG A 131 17.26 5.24 -33.99
CA ARG A 131 17.99 4.17 -34.68
C ARG A 131 17.38 3.74 -36.01
N PHE A 132 16.10 4.05 -36.21
CA PHE A 132 15.34 3.74 -37.42
C PHE A 132 15.15 5.00 -38.30
N GLY A 133 15.84 6.10 -37.98
CA GLY A 133 15.80 7.36 -38.73
C GLY A 133 14.69 8.33 -38.29
N PRO A 134 14.50 9.45 -39.02
CA PRO A 134 13.57 10.52 -38.63
C PRO A 134 12.11 10.06 -38.51
N ALA A 135 11.68 9.13 -39.37
CA ALA A 135 10.34 8.54 -39.31
C ALA A 135 10.13 7.76 -38.00
N GLY A 136 11.14 7.01 -37.54
CA GLY A 136 11.11 6.28 -36.28
C GLY A 136 10.98 7.21 -35.06
N VAL A 137 11.59 8.39 -35.10
CA VAL A 137 11.43 9.42 -34.05
C VAL A 137 10.00 9.94 -34.00
N LEU A 138 9.40 10.24 -35.15
CA LEU A 138 8.01 10.73 -35.22
C LEU A 138 7.02 9.66 -34.71
N ILE A 139 7.21 8.41 -35.12
CA ILE A 139 6.42 7.26 -34.62
C ILE A 139 6.62 7.10 -33.12
N GLY A 140 7.85 7.19 -32.62
CA GLY A 140 8.17 7.10 -31.20
C GLY A 140 7.52 8.22 -30.37
N LEU A 141 7.43 9.44 -30.92
CA LEU A 141 6.78 10.57 -30.26
C LEU A 141 5.26 10.38 -30.19
N ALA A 142 4.64 9.92 -31.28
CA ALA A 142 3.22 9.54 -31.28
C ALA A 142 2.93 8.37 -30.32
N ALA A 143 3.82 7.37 -30.28
CA ALA A 143 3.76 6.24 -29.36
C ALA A 143 3.88 6.69 -27.89
N ALA A 144 4.77 7.63 -27.58
CA ALA A 144 4.92 8.18 -26.23
C ALA A 144 3.64 8.85 -25.74
N VAL A 145 3.02 9.70 -26.57
CA VAL A 145 1.76 10.39 -26.21
C VAL A 145 0.62 9.40 -26.02
N THR A 146 0.42 8.47 -26.96
CA THR A 146 -0.65 7.48 -26.87
C THR A 146 -0.46 6.54 -25.67
N THR A 147 0.76 6.08 -25.41
CA THR A 147 1.08 5.25 -24.24
C THR A 147 0.82 5.98 -22.92
N LEU A 148 1.19 7.27 -22.83
CA LEU A 148 0.91 8.08 -21.64
C LEU A 148 -0.59 8.18 -21.36
N ILE A 149 -1.39 8.46 -22.40
CA ILE A 149 -2.85 8.56 -22.27
C ILE A 149 -3.42 7.21 -21.82
N THR A 150 -2.98 6.11 -22.43
CA THR A 150 -3.40 4.75 -22.06
C THR A 150 -3.08 4.44 -20.59
N MET A 151 -1.86 4.71 -20.12
CA MET A 151 -1.46 4.49 -18.73
C MET A 151 -2.32 5.30 -17.72
N VAL A 152 -2.52 6.59 -17.99
CA VAL A 152 -3.34 7.46 -17.13
C VAL A 152 -4.80 6.98 -17.11
N MET A 153 -5.35 6.61 -18.27
CA MET A 153 -6.73 6.16 -18.40
C MET A 153 -6.97 4.80 -17.73
N ILE A 154 -6.06 3.84 -17.89
CA ILE A 154 -6.12 2.54 -17.20
C ILE A 154 -6.21 2.75 -15.69
N SER A 155 -5.35 3.61 -15.14
CA SER A 155 -5.35 3.95 -13.72
C SER A 155 -6.71 4.50 -13.25
N ARG A 156 -7.31 5.42 -14.01
CA ARG A 156 -8.61 6.02 -13.69
C ARG A 156 -9.76 5.02 -13.79
N VAL A 157 -9.75 4.17 -14.82
CA VAL A 157 -10.76 3.13 -15.00
C VAL A 157 -10.67 2.10 -13.86
N ILE A 158 -9.47 1.69 -13.45
CA ILE A 158 -9.27 0.77 -12.32
C ILE A 158 -9.85 1.36 -11.02
N VAL A 159 -9.50 2.61 -10.69
CA VAL A 159 -10.04 3.28 -9.49
C VAL A 159 -11.56 3.40 -9.55
N ALA A 160 -12.12 3.74 -10.72
CA ALA A 160 -13.56 3.81 -10.91
C ALA A 160 -14.25 2.44 -10.75
N ILE A 161 -13.67 1.38 -11.33
CA ILE A 161 -14.18 0.01 -11.17
C ILE A 161 -14.15 -0.40 -9.71
N ILE A 162 -13.04 -0.20 -9.01
CA ILE A 162 -12.92 -0.51 -7.57
C ILE A 162 -13.99 0.24 -6.76
N GLY A 163 -14.15 1.54 -7.01
CA GLY A 163 -15.15 2.37 -6.34
C GLY A 163 -16.59 1.94 -6.60
N LEU A 164 -16.88 1.43 -7.79
CA LEU A 164 -18.21 0.89 -8.13
C LEU A 164 -18.43 -0.52 -7.63
N LEU A 165 -17.37 -1.32 -7.49
CA LEU A 165 -17.47 -2.70 -7.05
C LEU A 165 -17.75 -2.75 -5.55
N VAL A 166 -17.17 -1.91 -4.70
CA VAL A 166 -17.38 -1.97 -3.23
C VAL A 166 -18.76 -1.42 -2.80
N ARG A 167 -19.81 -2.11 -3.21
CA ARG A 167 -21.23 -1.88 -2.87
C ARG A 167 -21.83 -3.03 -2.07
N SER A 168 -21.19 -4.19 -2.11
CA SER A 168 -21.62 -5.40 -1.42
C SER A 168 -20.44 -6.03 -0.69
N ARG A 169 -20.73 -6.94 0.24
CA ARG A 169 -19.69 -7.69 0.97
C ARG A 169 -18.84 -8.54 0.03
N ALA A 170 -19.48 -9.22 -0.92
CA ALA A 170 -18.80 -10.10 -1.86
C ALA A 170 -17.81 -9.31 -2.71
N THR A 171 -18.25 -8.19 -3.26
CA THR A 171 -17.41 -7.35 -4.10
C THR A 171 -16.33 -6.60 -3.31
N ALA A 172 -16.58 -6.23 -2.04
CA ALA A 172 -15.54 -5.73 -1.14
C ALA A 172 -14.43 -6.76 -0.92
N ALA A 173 -14.81 -8.03 -0.68
CA ALA A 173 -13.85 -9.12 -0.55
C ALA A 173 -13.08 -9.37 -1.86
N THR A 174 -13.75 -9.34 -3.02
CA THR A 174 -13.10 -9.47 -4.33
C THR A 174 -12.07 -8.36 -4.56
N VAL A 175 -12.41 -7.10 -4.27
CA VAL A 175 -11.45 -5.99 -4.36
C VAL A 175 -10.28 -6.22 -3.43
N GLY A 176 -10.52 -6.67 -2.19
CA GLY A 176 -9.45 -7.03 -1.25
C GLY A 176 -8.54 -8.13 -1.80
N ILE A 177 -9.10 -9.18 -2.40
CA ILE A 177 -8.32 -10.25 -3.03
C ILE A 177 -7.44 -9.72 -4.17
N VAL A 178 -7.99 -8.88 -5.05
CA VAL A 178 -7.23 -8.25 -6.13
C VAL A 178 -6.10 -7.39 -5.57
N THR A 179 -6.39 -6.59 -4.54
CA THR A 179 -5.40 -5.74 -3.87
C THR A 179 -4.31 -6.57 -3.19
N GLY A 180 -4.65 -7.60 -2.42
CA GLY A 180 -3.67 -8.48 -1.76
C GLY A 180 -2.78 -9.22 -2.75
N THR A 181 -3.38 -9.72 -3.83
CA THR A 181 -2.65 -10.38 -4.94
C THR A 181 -1.71 -9.40 -5.64
N ALA A 182 -2.16 -8.18 -5.90
CA ALA A 182 -1.33 -7.12 -6.48
C ALA A 182 -0.11 -6.79 -5.60
N ILE A 183 -0.31 -6.65 -4.29
CA ILE A 183 0.78 -6.41 -3.33
C ILE A 183 1.78 -7.58 -3.35
N ALA A 184 1.28 -8.82 -3.37
CA ALA A 184 2.11 -10.03 -3.42
C ALA A 184 2.91 -10.12 -4.73
N LEU A 185 2.30 -9.82 -5.88
CA LEU A 185 2.97 -9.79 -7.19
C LEU A 185 4.02 -8.67 -7.27
N CYS A 186 3.76 -7.50 -6.70
CA CYS A 186 4.77 -6.44 -6.67
C CYS A 186 5.97 -6.83 -5.78
N SER A 187 5.74 -7.62 -4.73
CA SER A 187 6.78 -8.03 -3.79
C SER A 187 7.57 -9.26 -4.29
N ASN A 188 6.88 -10.26 -4.84
CA ASN A 188 7.43 -11.59 -5.16
C ASN A 188 7.10 -12.06 -6.59
N GLY A 189 6.58 -11.18 -7.46
CA GLY A 189 6.25 -11.53 -8.85
C GLY A 189 7.47 -11.83 -9.71
N TRP A 190 8.68 -11.50 -9.24
CA TRP A 190 9.92 -11.92 -9.86
C TRP A 190 10.14 -13.44 -9.78
N ALA A 191 9.58 -14.14 -8.78
CA ALA A 191 9.83 -15.56 -8.57
C ALA A 191 9.25 -16.43 -9.70
N PRO A 192 7.96 -16.29 -10.10
CA PRO A 192 7.46 -17.00 -11.28
C PRO A 192 8.23 -16.65 -12.55
N VAL A 193 8.67 -15.40 -12.69
CA VAL A 193 9.47 -14.95 -13.84
C VAL A 193 10.83 -15.64 -13.87
N ALA A 194 11.48 -15.78 -12.72
CA ALA A 194 12.74 -16.50 -12.59
C ALA A 194 12.57 -18.00 -12.88
N ALA A 195 11.50 -18.62 -12.39
CA ALA A 195 11.17 -20.03 -12.64
C ALA A 195 10.94 -20.35 -14.12
N LEU A 196 10.27 -19.44 -14.84
CA LEU A 196 9.96 -19.60 -16.27
C LEU A 196 11.13 -19.23 -17.19
N GLY A 197 12.20 -18.63 -16.65
CA GLY A 197 13.23 -17.93 -17.41
C GLY A 197 14.65 -18.39 -17.11
N GLY A 198 14.85 -19.66 -16.70
CA GLY A 198 16.18 -20.26 -16.65
C GLY A 198 16.90 -20.10 -17.98
N THR A 199 17.85 -19.17 -18.03
CA THR A 199 18.85 -18.86 -19.08
C THR A 199 18.48 -17.94 -20.26
N ASP A 200 17.21 -17.65 -20.58
CA ASP A 200 16.89 -16.85 -21.79
C ASP A 200 15.86 -15.72 -21.56
N SER A 201 16.24 -14.72 -20.77
CA SER A 201 15.41 -13.55 -20.40
C SER A 201 14.93 -12.72 -21.62
N ALA A 202 15.57 -12.88 -22.78
CA ALA A 202 15.19 -12.21 -24.02
C ALA A 202 13.85 -12.74 -24.56
N ALA A 203 13.62 -14.06 -24.56
CA ALA A 203 12.47 -14.69 -25.20
C ALA A 203 11.12 -14.22 -24.60
N TRP A 204 11.05 -14.07 -23.28
CA TRP A 204 9.86 -13.57 -22.59
C TRP A 204 9.56 -12.09 -22.86
N THR A 205 10.61 -11.28 -22.97
CA THR A 205 10.52 -9.85 -23.28
C THR A 205 10.00 -9.63 -24.72
N HIS A 206 10.32 -10.55 -25.64
CA HIS A 206 9.82 -10.54 -27.01
C HIS A 206 8.35 -10.97 -27.13
N GLY A 207 7.87 -11.91 -26.30
CA GLY A 207 6.49 -12.42 -26.38
C GLY A 207 5.47 -11.61 -25.56
N LEU A 208 5.44 -11.84 -24.24
CA LEU A 208 4.34 -11.38 -23.38
C LEU A 208 4.31 -9.86 -23.18
N VAL A 209 5.48 -9.24 -23.06
CA VAL A 209 5.59 -7.79 -22.83
C VAL A 209 5.15 -6.98 -24.06
N ARG A 210 5.29 -7.54 -25.27
CA ARG A 210 4.84 -6.92 -26.52
C ARG A 210 3.34 -7.03 -26.75
N VAL A 211 2.66 -7.99 -26.10
CA VAL A 211 1.19 -8.08 -26.12
C VAL A 211 0.55 -6.96 -25.30
N LEU A 212 1.22 -6.50 -24.24
CA LEU A 212 0.71 -5.44 -23.37
C LEU A 212 0.73 -4.07 -24.07
N PRO A 213 -0.23 -3.17 -23.78
CA PRO A 213 -0.27 -1.81 -24.34
C PRO A 213 1.02 -0.99 -24.11
N SER A 214 1.80 -1.31 -23.07
CA SER A 214 3.11 -0.68 -22.82
C SER A 214 4.20 -1.07 -23.82
N GLY A 215 4.10 -2.26 -24.44
CA GLY A 215 5.06 -2.74 -25.43
C GLY A 215 4.74 -2.30 -26.86
N TRP A 216 3.52 -1.84 -27.12
CA TRP A 216 3.05 -1.45 -28.46
C TRP A 216 3.82 -0.26 -29.03
N GLY A 217 4.29 0.66 -28.18
CA GLY A 217 5.12 1.78 -28.62
C GLY A 217 6.46 1.35 -29.20
N VAL A 218 7.11 0.36 -28.57
CA VAL A 218 8.36 -0.23 -29.10
C VAL A 218 8.08 -1.02 -30.38
N ALA A 219 6.99 -1.79 -30.39
CA ALA A 219 6.58 -2.57 -31.56
C ALA A 219 6.26 -1.67 -32.77
N ALA A 220 5.64 -0.51 -32.56
CA ALA A 220 5.34 0.44 -33.63
C ALA A 220 6.61 1.06 -34.23
N VAL A 221 7.63 1.33 -33.41
CA VAL A 221 8.91 1.88 -33.87
C VAL A 221 9.69 0.89 -34.72
N GLU A 222 9.65 -0.39 -34.38
CA GLU A 222 10.34 -1.47 -35.11
C GLU A 222 9.58 -1.94 -36.36
N ALA A 223 8.29 -1.64 -36.44
CA ALA A 223 7.42 -2.07 -37.52
C ALA A 223 7.60 -1.22 -38.79
N PRO A 224 7.29 -1.79 -39.97
CA PRO A 224 7.15 -0.99 -41.19
C PRO A 224 6.01 0.03 -41.05
N TRP A 225 6.06 1.14 -41.78
CA TRP A 225 5.20 2.32 -41.59
C TRP A 225 3.69 2.01 -41.53
N PHE A 226 3.20 1.07 -42.36
CA PHE A 226 1.78 0.68 -42.38
C PHE A 226 1.36 -0.06 -41.11
N LEU A 227 2.23 -0.94 -40.60
CA LEU A 227 1.97 -1.70 -39.37
C LEU A 227 2.17 -0.82 -38.14
N ALA A 228 3.14 0.10 -38.17
CA ALA A 228 3.29 1.14 -37.16
C ALA A 228 2.02 1.99 -37.01
N LEU A 229 1.44 2.42 -38.15
CA LEU A 229 0.16 3.13 -38.17
C LEU A 229 -0.97 2.27 -37.61
N ALA A 230 -1.05 0.99 -38.00
CA ALA A 230 -2.06 0.07 -37.47
C ALA A 230 -1.97 -0.12 -35.95
N ILE A 231 -0.75 -0.23 -35.39
CA ILE A 231 -0.52 -0.35 -33.94
C ILE A 231 -0.93 0.95 -33.23
N LEU A 232 -0.59 2.12 -33.78
CA LEU A 232 -1.01 3.41 -33.22
C LEU A 232 -2.53 3.59 -33.26
N VAL A 233 -3.19 3.17 -34.34
CA VAL A 233 -4.65 3.16 -34.46
C VAL A 233 -5.28 2.20 -33.46
N ALA A 234 -4.70 1.02 -33.26
CA ALA A 234 -5.14 0.07 -32.23
C ALA A 234 -5.02 0.68 -30.82
N ASN A 235 -3.92 1.38 -30.53
CA ASN A 235 -3.75 2.08 -29.25
C ASN A 235 -4.77 3.22 -29.09
N ALA A 236 -5.05 3.98 -30.16
CA ALA A 236 -6.13 4.97 -30.16
C ALA A 236 -7.50 4.32 -29.90
N GLY A 237 -7.77 3.13 -30.44
CA GLY A 237 -8.96 2.33 -30.15
C GLY A 237 -9.06 1.91 -28.68
N VAL A 238 -7.95 1.53 -28.04
CA VAL A 238 -7.91 1.25 -26.60
C VAL A 238 -8.22 2.51 -25.79
N ILE A 239 -7.66 3.67 -26.18
CA ILE A 239 -7.93 4.95 -25.54
C ILE A 239 -9.41 5.32 -25.62
N THR A 240 -10.04 5.16 -26.79
CA THR A 240 -11.48 5.46 -26.95
C THR A 240 -12.35 4.53 -26.12
N LEU A 241 -12.01 3.24 -26.04
CA LEU A 241 -12.70 2.27 -25.16
C LEU A 241 -12.56 2.65 -23.68
N LEU A 242 -11.36 3.02 -23.24
CA LEU A 242 -11.11 3.45 -21.86
C LEU A 242 -11.84 4.76 -21.53
N LEU A 243 -11.93 5.70 -22.47
CA LEU A 243 -12.69 6.94 -22.31
C LEU A 243 -14.18 6.67 -22.21
N ALA A 244 -14.71 5.77 -23.03
CA ALA A 244 -16.11 5.34 -22.96
C ALA A 244 -16.40 4.64 -21.62
N ALA A 245 -15.49 3.75 -21.18
CA ALA A 245 -15.57 3.12 -19.86
C ALA A 245 -15.54 4.16 -18.74
N TRP A 246 -14.60 5.10 -18.75
CA TRP A 246 -14.50 6.17 -17.75
C TRP A 246 -15.80 7.01 -17.68
N ALA A 247 -16.33 7.46 -18.82
CA ALA A 247 -17.58 8.23 -18.86
C ALA A 247 -18.78 7.41 -18.33
N GLY A 248 -18.86 6.13 -18.71
CA GLY A 248 -19.90 5.21 -18.24
C GLY A 248 -19.80 4.91 -16.74
N LEU A 249 -18.59 4.66 -16.22
CA LEU A 249 -18.36 4.38 -14.80
C LEU A 249 -18.62 5.64 -13.96
N LEU A 250 -18.20 6.82 -14.42
CA LEU A 250 -18.39 8.08 -13.70
C LEU A 250 -19.87 8.47 -13.60
N SER A 251 -20.62 8.37 -14.71
CA SER A 251 -22.07 8.62 -14.71
C SER A 251 -22.79 7.69 -13.74
N ARG A 252 -22.46 6.40 -13.72
CA ARG A 252 -22.99 5.44 -12.73
C ARG A 252 -22.58 5.79 -11.30
N ARG A 253 -21.37 6.32 -11.09
CA ARG A 253 -20.88 6.72 -9.76
C ARG A 253 -21.67 7.90 -9.21
N VAL A 254 -21.79 8.98 -9.99
CA VAL A 254 -22.44 10.25 -9.63
C VAL A 254 -23.96 10.10 -9.49
N VAL A 255 -24.61 9.36 -10.39
CA VAL A 255 -26.08 9.12 -10.29
C VAL A 255 -26.42 8.18 -9.13
N SER A 256 -25.47 7.37 -8.65
CA SER A 256 -25.73 6.41 -7.57
C SER A 256 -25.50 6.92 -6.15
N THR A 257 -25.21 8.22 -5.95
CA THR A 257 -25.07 8.75 -4.60
C THR A 257 -26.44 8.91 -3.93
N ALA A 258 -26.59 8.27 -2.76
CA ALA A 258 -27.67 8.46 -1.76
C ALA A 258 -28.89 7.51 -1.75
N ARG A 259 -28.73 6.19 -1.94
CA ARG A 259 -29.57 5.20 -1.22
C ARG A 259 -28.73 4.13 -0.53
N GLY A 260 -27.77 4.59 0.28
CA GLY A 260 -27.21 3.81 1.40
C GLY A 260 -28.16 3.70 2.59
N GLY A 261 -29.38 4.24 2.49
CA GLY A 261 -30.50 3.78 3.29
C GLY A 261 -30.88 2.39 2.83
N VAL A 262 -30.21 1.36 3.35
CA VAL A 262 -30.87 0.05 3.47
C VAL A 262 -32.20 0.39 4.14
N PRO A 263 -33.36 0.12 3.50
CA PRO A 263 -34.64 0.40 4.14
C PRO A 263 -34.57 -0.23 5.52
N PRO A 264 -34.93 0.48 6.61
CA PRO A 264 -34.83 -0.06 7.94
C PRO A 264 -35.61 -1.36 7.93
N ARG A 265 -34.88 -2.48 7.89
CA ARG A 265 -35.50 -3.79 8.07
C ARG A 265 -36.00 -3.70 9.51
N ARG A 266 -37.32 -3.54 9.67
CA ARG A 266 -38.06 -3.80 10.90
C ARG A 266 -37.89 -5.29 11.21
N GLY A 267 -36.68 -5.69 11.56
CA GLY A 267 -36.42 -6.97 12.18
C GLY A 267 -36.77 -6.81 13.65
N THR A 268 -37.40 -7.83 14.20
CA THR A 268 -37.51 -7.98 15.65
C THR A 268 -36.11 -7.79 16.26
N PRO A 269 -35.96 -6.98 17.32
CA PRO A 269 -34.70 -6.90 18.05
C PRO A 269 -34.31 -8.33 18.41
N ARG A 270 -33.23 -8.85 17.82
CA ARG A 270 -32.73 -10.17 18.23
C ARG A 270 -32.38 -10.03 19.71
N PRO A 271 -32.97 -10.83 20.60
CA PRO A 271 -32.67 -10.75 22.02
C PRO A 271 -31.16 -10.89 22.15
N PHE A 272 -30.54 -9.85 22.70
CA PHE A 272 -29.13 -9.91 23.01
C PHE A 272 -28.98 -10.98 24.10
N PRO A 273 -28.11 -11.99 23.91
CA PRO A 273 -27.75 -12.84 25.03
C PRO A 273 -27.24 -11.92 26.15
N ILE A 274 -27.70 -12.17 27.38
CA ILE A 274 -27.30 -11.44 28.60
C ILE A 274 -25.80 -11.67 28.78
N THR A 275 -25.02 -10.87 28.09
CA THR A 275 -23.58 -10.82 28.14
C THR A 275 -23.27 -9.45 28.70
N SER A 276 -22.27 -9.32 29.56
CA SER A 276 -21.86 -8.03 30.14
C SER A 276 -20.40 -7.75 29.80
N GLY A 277 -20.02 -6.47 29.83
CA GLY A 277 -18.65 -6.02 29.63
C GLY A 277 -18.09 -6.36 28.23
N ALA A 278 -16.90 -6.96 28.21
CA ALA A 278 -16.12 -7.16 26.99
C ALA A 278 -16.82 -8.02 25.91
N ARG A 279 -17.71 -8.94 26.30
CA ARG A 279 -18.43 -9.80 25.35
C ARG A 279 -19.46 -9.02 24.52
N ILE A 280 -20.13 -8.03 25.10
CA ILE A 280 -21.03 -7.14 24.34
C ILE A 280 -20.21 -6.33 23.34
N ALA A 281 -19.11 -5.73 23.82
CA ALA A 281 -18.23 -4.94 22.97
C ALA A 281 -17.67 -5.77 21.81
N ALA A 282 -17.30 -7.03 22.06
CA ALA A 282 -16.89 -7.96 21.01
C ALA A 282 -18.02 -8.24 20.00
N ALA A 283 -19.26 -8.47 20.47
CA ALA A 283 -20.40 -8.69 19.58
C ALA A 283 -20.77 -7.44 18.75
N LYS A 284 -20.64 -6.24 19.32
CA LYS A 284 -20.73 -4.97 18.60
C LYS A 284 -19.65 -4.93 17.51
N GLU A 285 -18.41 -5.18 17.87
CA GLU A 285 -17.27 -5.09 16.97
C GLU A 285 -17.36 -6.13 15.83
N LEU A 286 -17.69 -7.39 16.12
CA LEU A 286 -17.91 -8.43 15.10
C LEU A 286 -18.98 -8.02 14.08
N ARG A 287 -20.06 -7.36 14.53
CA ARG A 287 -21.09 -6.83 13.62
C ARG A 287 -20.59 -5.64 12.81
N ALA A 288 -19.72 -4.81 13.37
CA ALA A 288 -19.10 -3.72 12.63
C ALA A 288 -18.20 -4.27 11.51
N TRP A 289 -17.35 -5.27 11.80
CA TRP A 289 -16.54 -5.98 10.80
C TRP A 289 -17.38 -6.61 9.68
N TRP A 290 -18.54 -7.16 10.02
CA TRP A 290 -19.44 -7.76 9.03
C TRP A 290 -20.21 -6.72 8.19
N ARG A 291 -20.36 -5.48 8.66
CA ARG A 291 -21.15 -4.44 7.98
C ARG A 291 -20.29 -3.43 7.24
N ASP A 292 -19.09 -3.15 7.72
CA ASP A 292 -18.17 -2.21 7.11
C ASP A 292 -17.42 -2.87 5.95
N LEU A 293 -17.69 -2.39 4.73
CA LEU A 293 -17.09 -2.91 3.51
C LEU A 293 -15.57 -2.66 3.46
N VAL A 294 -15.09 -1.55 4.03
CA VAL A 294 -13.65 -1.24 4.08
C VAL A 294 -12.91 -2.29 4.91
N ARG A 295 -13.48 -2.65 6.07
CA ARG A 295 -12.91 -3.69 6.94
C ARG A 295 -12.88 -5.05 6.26
N ILE A 296 -13.93 -5.42 5.50
CA ILE A 296 -13.95 -6.65 4.71
C ILE A 296 -12.87 -6.63 3.63
N GLN A 297 -12.73 -5.52 2.90
CA GLN A 297 -11.71 -5.35 1.87
C GLN A 297 -10.30 -5.50 2.46
N LEU A 298 -10.00 -4.76 3.54
CA LEU A 298 -8.70 -4.79 4.21
C LEU A 298 -8.35 -6.19 4.74
N LEU A 299 -9.33 -6.90 5.30
CA LEU A 299 -9.13 -8.27 5.76
C LEU A 299 -8.89 -9.25 4.60
N ALA A 300 -9.66 -9.12 3.51
CA ALA A 300 -9.47 -9.93 2.30
C ALA A 300 -8.10 -9.65 1.65
N THR A 301 -7.63 -8.40 1.66
CA THR A 301 -6.27 -8.02 1.25
C THR A 301 -5.23 -8.77 2.06
N ALA A 302 -5.33 -8.75 3.39
CA ALA A 302 -4.38 -9.41 4.27
C ALA A 302 -4.28 -10.92 4.02
N PHE A 303 -5.43 -11.62 3.94
CA PHE A 303 -5.45 -13.06 3.67
C PHE A 303 -5.01 -13.42 2.25
N SER A 304 -5.42 -12.64 1.26
CA SER A 304 -4.99 -12.86 -0.12
C SER A 304 -3.47 -12.70 -0.25
N TYR A 305 -2.88 -11.66 0.33
CA TYR A 305 -1.44 -11.48 0.34
C TYR A 305 -0.71 -12.67 0.99
N ALA A 306 -1.22 -13.14 2.13
CA ALA A 306 -0.64 -14.24 2.90
C ALA A 306 -0.69 -15.60 2.20
N ILE A 307 -1.68 -15.81 1.32
CA ILE A 307 -1.79 -17.04 0.51
C ILE A 307 -0.95 -16.92 -0.76
N VAL A 308 -1.08 -15.79 -1.48
CA VAL A 308 -0.42 -15.62 -2.79
C VAL A 308 1.10 -15.55 -2.63
N THR A 309 1.62 -14.90 -1.59
CA THR A 309 3.07 -14.72 -1.40
C THR A 309 3.83 -16.06 -1.35
N PRO A 310 3.48 -17.04 -0.49
CA PRO A 310 4.12 -18.35 -0.52
C PRO A 310 3.92 -19.08 -1.85
N LEU A 311 2.73 -19.00 -2.47
CA LEU A 311 2.46 -19.65 -3.77
C LEU A 311 3.36 -19.14 -4.90
N LEU A 312 3.64 -17.83 -4.93
CA LEU A 312 4.58 -17.26 -5.90
C LEU A 312 5.99 -17.81 -5.68
N LEU A 313 6.42 -18.02 -4.44
CA LEU A 313 7.75 -18.55 -4.12
C LEU A 313 7.88 -20.06 -4.37
N VAL A 314 6.78 -20.82 -4.30
CA VAL A 314 6.78 -22.24 -4.69
C VAL A 314 7.20 -22.44 -6.15
N THR A 315 7.00 -21.44 -7.02
CA THR A 315 7.44 -21.53 -8.43
C THR A 315 8.94 -21.72 -8.61
N ILE A 316 9.75 -21.24 -7.65
CA ILE A 316 11.21 -21.43 -7.59
C ILE A 316 11.61 -22.52 -6.58
N ASP A 317 10.70 -23.47 -6.33
CA ASP A 317 10.85 -24.58 -5.38
C ASP A 317 11.10 -24.16 -3.91
N ALA A 318 10.77 -22.91 -3.56
CA ALA A 318 10.94 -22.38 -2.20
C ALA A 318 9.74 -22.73 -1.29
N TRP A 319 9.54 -24.03 -1.03
CA TRP A 319 8.47 -24.53 -0.17
C TRP A 319 8.56 -24.06 1.29
N ILE A 320 9.73 -23.60 1.72
CA ILE A 320 10.02 -23.13 3.09
C ILE A 320 9.05 -22.04 3.59
N MET A 321 8.43 -21.28 2.69
CA MET A 321 7.51 -20.20 3.07
C MET A 321 6.07 -20.66 3.28
N VAL A 322 5.69 -21.84 2.79
CA VAL A 322 4.31 -22.35 2.83
C VAL A 322 3.80 -22.59 4.26
N PRO A 323 4.58 -23.18 5.20
CA PRO A 323 4.16 -23.33 6.60
C PRO A 323 3.80 -22.01 7.30
N PHE A 324 4.41 -20.91 6.87
CA PHE A 324 4.28 -19.59 7.51
C PHE A 324 3.12 -18.76 6.97
N ALA A 325 2.31 -19.28 6.03
CA ALA A 325 1.19 -18.55 5.42
C ALA A 325 0.23 -17.94 6.46
N GLY A 326 -0.16 -18.71 7.49
CA GLY A 326 -1.03 -18.18 8.54
C GLY A 326 -0.34 -17.17 9.46
N LEU A 327 0.98 -17.25 9.66
CA LEU A 327 1.73 -16.23 10.41
C LEU A 327 1.78 -14.90 9.64
N ILE A 328 2.02 -14.97 8.32
CA ILE A 328 1.97 -13.81 7.43
C ILE A 328 0.57 -13.19 7.46
N ALA A 329 -0.49 -14.01 7.47
CA ALA A 329 -1.87 -13.54 7.57
C ALA A 329 -2.13 -12.76 8.86
N ILE A 330 -1.60 -13.22 10.00
CA ILE A 330 -1.73 -12.52 11.29
C ILE A 330 -1.06 -11.14 11.23
N VAL A 331 0.18 -11.09 10.76
CA VAL A 331 0.96 -9.85 10.68
C VAL A 331 0.28 -8.86 9.74
N MET A 332 -0.18 -9.31 8.58
CA MET A 332 -0.89 -8.44 7.65
C MET A 332 -2.25 -7.99 8.18
N ALA A 333 -3.04 -8.88 8.77
CA ALA A 333 -4.34 -8.53 9.32
C ALA A 333 -4.22 -7.56 10.50
N ALA A 334 -3.15 -7.67 11.29
CA ALA A 334 -2.83 -6.70 12.33
C ALA A 334 -2.49 -5.34 11.71
N ALA A 335 -1.65 -5.30 10.67
CA ALA A 335 -1.26 -4.05 10.01
C ALA A 335 -2.47 -3.33 9.40
N SER A 336 -3.38 -4.08 8.78
CA SER A 336 -4.64 -3.57 8.25
C SER A 336 -5.65 -3.16 9.33
N SER A 337 -5.40 -3.49 10.60
CA SER A 337 -6.25 -3.15 11.76
C SER A 337 -5.59 -2.15 12.71
N ALA A 338 -4.49 -1.50 12.32
CA ALA A 338 -3.73 -0.61 13.23
C ALA A 338 -4.53 0.62 13.70
N ASN A 339 -5.51 1.07 12.90
CA ASN A 339 -6.27 2.30 13.13
C ASN A 339 -7.75 2.04 13.50
N LEU A 340 -8.03 1.04 14.35
CA LEU A 340 -9.40 0.63 14.72
C LEU A 340 -10.30 1.79 15.21
N TYR A 341 -9.77 2.65 16.07
CA TYR A 341 -10.52 3.80 16.58
C TYR A 341 -10.68 4.91 15.53
N GLY A 342 -9.66 5.14 14.70
CA GLY A 342 -9.77 6.07 13.56
C GLY A 342 -10.84 5.65 12.55
N ALA A 343 -10.98 4.34 12.32
CA ALA A 343 -12.02 3.78 11.45
C ALA A 343 -13.44 3.97 12.00
N ASP A 344 -13.63 4.11 13.31
CA ASP A 344 -14.95 4.32 13.89
C ASP A 344 -15.40 5.80 13.85
N GLY A 345 -14.46 6.72 13.65
CA GLY A 345 -14.75 8.15 13.60
C GLY A 345 -15.38 8.65 14.90
N THR A 346 -16.26 9.64 14.78
CA THR A 346 -16.92 10.30 15.92
C THR A 346 -17.76 9.36 16.80
N ALA A 347 -18.00 8.11 16.39
CA ALA A 347 -18.69 7.11 17.21
C ALA A 347 -17.96 6.74 18.51
N LEU A 348 -16.66 7.04 18.63
CA LEU A 348 -15.89 6.88 19.88
C LEU A 348 -16.55 7.58 21.08
N TRP A 349 -17.24 8.71 20.84
CA TRP A 349 -17.95 9.46 21.87
C TRP A 349 -18.96 8.61 22.67
N LEU A 350 -19.63 7.65 22.02
CA LEU A 350 -20.59 6.77 22.70
C LEU A 350 -19.91 5.88 23.74
N THR A 351 -18.69 5.43 23.46
CA THR A 351 -17.89 4.64 24.42
C THR A 351 -17.44 5.53 25.58
N LEU A 352 -16.96 6.75 25.30
CA LEU A 352 -16.46 7.67 26.33
C LEU A 352 -17.55 8.20 27.27
N MET A 353 -18.80 8.32 26.79
CA MET A 353 -19.93 8.73 27.62
C MET A 353 -20.51 7.62 28.50
N THR A 354 -20.02 6.39 28.35
CA THR A 354 -20.47 5.25 29.15
C THR A 354 -19.43 4.96 30.25
N PRO A 355 -19.74 5.23 31.53
CA PRO A 355 -18.76 5.07 32.61
C PRO A 355 -18.20 3.65 32.70
N GLY A 356 -16.87 3.52 32.72
CA GLY A 356 -16.18 2.23 32.87
C GLY A 356 -16.24 1.32 31.65
N ALA A 357 -16.71 1.83 30.50
CA ALA A 357 -16.80 1.06 29.26
C ALA A 357 -15.46 0.89 28.55
N GLU A 358 -14.42 1.65 28.88
CA GLU A 358 -13.12 1.70 28.21
C GLU A 358 -12.43 0.33 28.24
N ARG A 359 -12.37 -0.29 29.43
CA ARG A 359 -11.80 -1.64 29.59
C ARG A 359 -12.61 -2.68 28.81
N ALA A 360 -13.93 -2.59 28.84
CA ALA A 360 -14.80 -3.50 28.12
C ALA A 360 -14.64 -3.34 26.60
N ASP A 361 -14.53 -2.11 26.10
CA ASP A 361 -14.35 -1.80 24.69
C ASP A 361 -13.02 -2.33 24.16
N VAL A 362 -11.91 -2.00 24.83
CA VAL A 362 -10.57 -2.50 24.46
C VAL A 362 -10.53 -4.03 24.44
N ARG A 363 -10.96 -4.68 25.52
CA ARG A 363 -10.96 -6.16 25.59
C ARG A 363 -11.92 -6.79 24.59
N GLY A 364 -13.05 -6.14 24.31
CA GLY A 364 -14.00 -6.58 23.31
C GLY A 364 -13.42 -6.54 21.90
N ARG A 365 -12.66 -5.50 21.56
CA ARG A 365 -11.97 -5.38 20.27
C ARG A 365 -10.87 -6.41 20.09
N GLN A 366 -10.07 -6.65 21.13
CA GLN A 366 -9.07 -7.73 21.12
C GLN A 366 -9.73 -9.08 20.84
N LEU A 367 -10.81 -9.39 21.56
CA LEU A 367 -11.55 -10.64 21.40
C LEU A 367 -12.16 -10.76 19.99
N ALA A 368 -12.80 -9.70 19.49
CA ALA A 368 -13.38 -9.69 18.16
C ALA A 368 -12.32 -9.91 17.06
N TRP A 369 -11.17 -9.24 17.16
CA TRP A 369 -10.08 -9.42 16.21
C TRP A 369 -9.51 -10.85 16.26
N LEU A 370 -9.32 -11.43 17.45
CA LEU A 370 -8.88 -12.82 17.62
C LEU A 370 -9.88 -13.81 17.02
N LEU A 371 -11.19 -13.58 17.16
CA LEU A 371 -12.23 -14.44 16.60
C LEU A 371 -12.32 -14.36 15.07
N ILE A 372 -11.94 -13.21 14.48
CA ILE A 372 -11.92 -13.03 13.03
C ILE A 372 -10.64 -13.62 12.42
N VAL A 373 -9.47 -13.29 12.99
CA VAL A 373 -8.17 -13.61 12.40
C VAL A 373 -7.66 -14.99 12.85
N GLY A 374 -7.88 -15.34 14.11
CA GLY A 374 -7.35 -16.56 14.75
C GLY A 374 -7.73 -17.84 14.01
N PRO A 375 -9.03 -18.13 13.77
CA PRO A 375 -9.44 -19.37 13.11
C PRO A 375 -8.84 -19.53 11.70
N ALA A 376 -8.87 -18.46 10.90
CA ALA A 376 -8.31 -18.48 9.55
C ALA A 376 -6.79 -18.66 9.58
N ALA A 377 -6.08 -17.99 10.50
CA ALA A 377 -4.64 -18.14 10.65
C ALA A 377 -4.23 -19.55 11.10
N VAL A 378 -4.99 -20.19 11.99
CA VAL A 378 -4.78 -21.58 12.41
C VAL A 378 -4.94 -22.52 11.23
N VAL A 379 -6.04 -22.40 10.48
CA VAL A 379 -6.29 -23.24 9.30
C VAL A 379 -5.16 -23.06 8.27
N LEU A 380 -4.79 -21.82 7.95
CA LEU A 380 -3.72 -21.55 6.98
C LEU A 380 -2.36 -22.09 7.44
N SER A 381 -2.03 -21.98 8.73
CA SER A 381 -0.75 -22.45 9.24
C SER A 381 -0.68 -23.98 9.28
N VAL A 382 -1.74 -24.64 9.77
CA VAL A 382 -1.80 -26.11 9.83
C VAL A 382 -1.84 -26.70 8.43
N ALA A 383 -2.70 -26.18 7.54
CA ALA A 383 -2.77 -26.64 6.16
C ALA A 383 -1.45 -26.38 5.41
N GLY A 384 -0.86 -25.20 5.57
CA GLY A 384 0.44 -24.88 4.95
C GLY A 384 1.56 -25.82 5.42
N THR A 385 1.61 -26.13 6.72
CA THR A 385 2.61 -27.05 7.27
C THR A 385 2.40 -28.47 6.74
N LEU A 386 1.15 -28.96 6.72
CA LEU A 386 0.81 -30.28 6.19
C LEU A 386 1.12 -30.41 4.69
N VAL A 387 0.70 -29.43 3.89
CA VAL A 387 0.92 -29.43 2.42
C VAL A 387 2.40 -29.34 2.08
N SER A 388 3.19 -28.59 2.85
CA SER A 388 4.63 -28.48 2.62
C SER A 388 5.43 -29.76 2.90
N GLY A 389 4.89 -30.68 3.71
CA GLY A 389 5.62 -31.87 4.19
C GLY A 389 6.78 -31.57 5.14
N GLN A 390 6.99 -30.31 5.56
CA GLN A 390 8.16 -29.88 6.31
C GLN A 390 8.00 -30.12 7.82
N ALA A 391 8.43 -31.28 8.29
CA ALA A 391 8.32 -31.66 9.69
C ALA A 391 9.05 -30.69 10.66
N TRP A 392 10.16 -30.08 10.21
CA TRP A 392 10.93 -29.13 11.02
C TRP A 392 10.15 -27.84 11.33
N ALA A 393 9.13 -27.51 10.54
CA ALA A 393 8.37 -26.26 10.70
C ALA A 393 7.33 -26.34 11.82
N TRP A 394 6.95 -27.54 12.31
CA TRP A 394 5.93 -27.70 13.35
C TRP A 394 6.20 -26.90 14.62
N PRO A 395 7.39 -26.96 15.25
CA PRO A 395 7.64 -26.21 16.48
C PRO A 395 7.65 -24.70 16.24
N TRP A 396 8.09 -24.26 15.06
CA TRP A 396 8.04 -22.86 14.64
C TRP A 396 6.61 -22.36 14.50
N VAL A 397 5.77 -23.08 13.77
CA VAL A 397 4.38 -22.71 13.52
C VAL A 397 3.58 -22.73 14.81
N LEU A 398 3.66 -23.82 15.59
CA LEU A 398 2.90 -23.96 16.83
C LEU A 398 3.33 -22.97 17.93
N GLY A 399 4.61 -22.59 17.97
CA GLY A 399 5.12 -21.58 18.90
C GLY A 399 4.79 -20.15 18.47
N LEU A 400 5.08 -19.79 17.22
CA LEU A 400 4.93 -18.41 16.76
C LEU A 400 3.45 -17.99 16.58
N LEU A 401 2.56 -18.93 16.27
CA LEU A 401 1.14 -18.62 16.08
C LEU A 401 0.47 -17.95 17.29
N PRO A 402 0.52 -18.50 18.51
CA PRO A 402 -0.04 -17.83 19.69
C PRO A 402 0.71 -16.54 20.03
N ALA A 403 2.03 -16.48 19.79
CA ALA A 403 2.84 -15.29 20.04
C ALA A 403 2.40 -14.10 19.15
N LEU A 404 2.20 -14.35 17.85
CA LEU A 404 1.78 -13.35 16.89
C LEU A 404 0.30 -12.97 17.04
N LEU A 405 -0.59 -13.92 17.36
CA LEU A 405 -2.00 -13.60 17.64
C LEU A 405 -2.12 -12.70 18.88
N GLY A 406 -1.42 -13.05 19.96
CA GLY A 406 -1.42 -12.24 21.17
C GLY A 406 -0.73 -10.89 20.99
N GLY A 407 0.38 -10.87 20.25
CA GLY A 407 1.08 -9.66 19.82
C GLY A 407 0.19 -8.73 19.01
N GLY A 408 -0.42 -9.23 17.94
CA GLY A 408 -1.36 -8.50 17.10
C GLY A 408 -2.53 -7.93 17.90
N ALA A 409 -3.22 -8.76 18.69
CA ALA A 409 -4.33 -8.31 19.53
C ALA A 409 -3.92 -7.23 20.55
N GLY A 410 -2.68 -7.24 21.06
CA GLY A 410 -2.16 -6.21 21.93
C GLY A 410 -1.78 -4.92 21.20
N VAL A 411 -0.96 -5.05 20.16
CA VAL A 411 -0.35 -3.94 19.41
C VAL A 411 -1.39 -3.09 18.69
N ILE A 412 -2.38 -3.72 18.03
CA ILE A 412 -3.38 -2.96 17.25
C ILE A 412 -4.16 -1.99 18.13
N VAL A 413 -4.55 -2.40 19.33
CA VAL A 413 -5.35 -1.55 20.22
C VAL A 413 -4.48 -0.51 20.92
N LEU A 414 -3.22 -0.85 21.21
CA LEU A 414 -2.28 0.12 21.73
C LEU A 414 -2.05 1.26 20.71
N LEU A 415 -1.66 0.92 19.48
CA LEU A 415 -1.41 1.90 18.43
C LEU A 415 -2.65 2.73 18.08
N ALA A 416 -3.84 2.10 18.05
CA ALA A 416 -5.08 2.81 17.81
C ALA A 416 -5.41 3.88 18.88
N VAL A 417 -4.88 3.74 20.10
CA VAL A 417 -5.04 4.72 21.19
C VAL A 417 -3.84 5.68 21.29
N THR A 418 -2.63 5.24 20.96
CA THR A 418 -1.42 6.09 21.08
C THR A 418 -1.19 6.99 19.89
N SER A 419 -1.57 6.51 18.71
CA SER A 419 -1.16 7.04 17.41
C SER A 419 -2.35 7.04 16.46
N LEU A 420 -3.53 7.38 16.98
CA LEU A 420 -4.76 7.46 16.19
C LEU A 420 -4.57 8.38 14.98
N VAL A 421 -4.94 7.88 13.80
CA VAL A 421 -4.99 8.69 12.59
C VAL A 421 -6.46 9.02 12.31
N PRO A 422 -6.85 10.30 12.26
CA PRO A 422 -8.22 10.70 12.00
C PRO A 422 -8.73 10.16 10.65
N GLY A 423 -9.67 9.21 10.71
CA GLY A 423 -10.36 8.69 9.56
C GLY A 423 -11.59 9.51 9.20
N THR A 424 -12.07 9.38 7.96
CA THR A 424 -13.39 9.91 7.59
C THR A 424 -14.49 9.06 8.24
N ASP A 425 -15.47 9.73 8.88
CA ASP A 425 -16.60 9.08 9.51
C ASP A 425 -17.22 8.05 8.54
N PRO A 426 -17.56 6.82 8.99
CA PRO A 426 -18.09 5.77 8.11
C PRO A 426 -19.27 6.21 7.24
N HIS A 427 -20.13 7.09 7.74
CA HIS A 427 -21.30 7.60 7.01
C HIS A 427 -20.97 8.74 6.01
N LYS A 428 -19.76 9.31 6.07
CA LYS A 428 -19.25 10.36 5.18
C LYS A 428 -18.21 9.85 4.18
N ARG A 429 -17.85 8.56 4.25
CA ARG A 429 -16.93 7.93 3.28
C ARG A 429 -17.51 8.06 1.87
N GLY A 430 -16.69 8.50 0.93
CA GLY A 430 -17.07 8.64 -0.47
C GLY A 430 -17.18 7.29 -1.18
N GLY A 431 -17.48 7.31 -2.48
CA GLY A 431 -17.54 6.10 -3.31
C GLY A 431 -16.16 5.49 -3.64
N ASN A 432 -15.07 5.92 -2.99
CA ASN A 432 -13.75 5.31 -3.10
C ASN A 432 -13.45 4.56 -1.79
N PRO A 433 -13.48 3.23 -1.78
CA PRO A 433 -13.20 2.44 -0.59
C PRO A 433 -11.70 2.38 -0.23
N LEU A 434 -10.82 2.77 -1.16
CA LEU A 434 -9.38 2.87 -0.93
C LEU A 434 -8.98 4.12 -0.14
N SER A 435 -9.83 5.16 -0.13
CA SER A 435 -9.58 6.40 0.62
C SER A 435 -10.34 6.39 1.95
N THR A 436 -9.64 6.12 3.05
CA THR A 436 -10.22 5.98 4.40
C THR A 436 -10.11 7.25 5.25
N GLY A 437 -9.17 8.13 4.94
CA GLY A 437 -8.87 9.32 5.72
C GLY A 437 -8.28 10.46 4.89
N ALA A 438 -7.98 11.58 5.56
CA ALA A 438 -7.27 12.70 4.95
C ALA A 438 -5.74 12.50 4.95
N ASP A 439 -5.23 11.57 5.78
CA ASP A 439 -3.81 11.33 5.98
C ASP A 439 -3.44 9.84 5.79
N GLU A 440 -3.58 9.38 4.55
CA GLU A 440 -3.27 7.99 4.14
C GLU A 440 -1.80 7.61 4.37
N THR A 441 -0.91 8.61 4.33
CA THR A 441 0.52 8.41 4.63
C THR A 441 0.71 8.02 6.09
N ALA A 442 0.00 8.68 7.01
CA ALA A 442 0.03 8.33 8.41
C ALA A 442 -0.58 6.94 8.66
N GLU A 443 -1.69 6.58 8.02
CA GLU A 443 -2.26 5.22 8.12
C GLU A 443 -1.29 4.15 7.61
N THR A 444 -0.62 4.42 6.49
CA THR A 444 0.42 3.53 5.94
C THR A 444 1.61 3.41 6.89
N SER A 445 2.04 4.52 7.53
CA SER A 445 3.11 4.51 8.52
C SER A 445 2.77 3.68 9.76
N LEU A 446 1.50 3.69 10.20
CA LEU A 446 1.02 2.81 11.27
C LEU A 446 1.09 1.35 10.84
N ALA A 447 0.67 1.02 9.62
CA ALA A 447 0.77 -0.33 9.09
C ALA A 447 2.23 -0.81 9.09
N TRP A 448 3.19 0.02 8.65
CA TRP A 448 4.63 -0.29 8.73
C TRP A 448 5.11 -0.52 10.17
N LEU A 449 4.68 0.31 11.12
CA LEU A 449 5.00 0.10 12.54
C LEU A 449 4.47 -1.24 13.03
N VAL A 450 3.27 -1.65 12.63
CA VAL A 450 2.70 -2.97 12.98
C VAL A 450 3.50 -4.12 12.34
N LEU A 451 3.92 -3.98 11.08
CA LEU A 451 4.74 -4.96 10.38
C LEU A 451 6.09 -5.22 11.09
N VAL A 452 6.58 -4.28 11.90
CA VAL A 452 7.78 -4.46 12.72
C VAL A 452 7.44 -4.91 14.14
N THR A 453 6.50 -4.24 14.79
CA THR A 453 6.22 -4.44 16.22
C THR A 453 5.53 -5.77 16.51
N VAL A 454 4.69 -6.30 15.62
CA VAL A 454 4.03 -7.60 15.81
C VAL A 454 5.03 -8.76 15.70
N PRO A 455 5.89 -8.84 14.66
CA PRO A 455 6.97 -9.83 14.66
C PRO A 455 7.91 -9.70 15.87
N ALA A 456 8.17 -8.47 16.34
CA ALA A 456 9.00 -8.25 17.52
C ALA A 456 8.45 -8.92 18.78
N THR A 457 7.13 -9.05 18.95
CA THR A 457 6.56 -9.77 20.10
C THR A 457 6.80 -11.28 20.05
N ALA A 458 7.12 -11.83 18.88
CA ALA A 458 7.41 -13.25 18.69
C ALA A 458 8.90 -13.60 18.82
N LEU A 459 9.79 -12.61 18.94
CA LEU A 459 11.24 -12.83 19.08
C LEU A 459 11.63 -13.72 20.27
N PRO A 460 11.05 -13.58 21.48
CA PRO A 460 11.41 -14.46 22.59
C PRO A 460 11.04 -15.92 22.30
N THR A 461 9.95 -16.15 21.56
CA THR A 461 9.51 -17.48 21.13
C THR A 461 10.44 -18.04 20.07
N ALA A 462 10.82 -17.24 19.07
CA ALA A 462 11.83 -17.65 18.08
C ALA A 462 13.15 -18.03 18.76
N GLY A 463 13.61 -17.24 19.73
CA GLY A 463 14.80 -17.54 20.53
C GLY A 463 14.67 -18.86 21.30
N ALA A 464 13.52 -19.13 21.92
CA ALA A 464 13.27 -20.38 22.62
C ALA A 464 13.26 -21.60 21.69
N ILE A 465 12.68 -21.48 20.49
CA ILE A 465 12.67 -22.55 19.47
C ILE A 465 14.10 -22.89 19.04
N LEU A 466 14.96 -21.88 18.87
CA LEU A 466 16.36 -22.07 18.49
C LEU A 466 17.17 -22.82 19.56
N LEU A 467 16.83 -22.65 20.83
CA LEU A 467 17.46 -23.39 21.93
C LEU A 467 16.89 -24.80 22.07
N HIS A 468 15.56 -24.91 22.10
CA HIS A 468 14.82 -26.16 22.18
C HIS A 468 13.52 -26.05 21.36
N PRO A 469 13.38 -26.80 20.24
CA PRO A 469 12.29 -26.58 19.29
C PRO A 469 10.89 -26.55 19.94
N TRP A 470 10.61 -27.50 20.82
CA TRP A 470 9.29 -27.64 21.47
C TRP A 470 9.06 -26.66 22.63
N ALA A 471 10.10 -26.03 23.18
CA ALA A 471 9.94 -24.97 24.19
C ALA A 471 9.19 -23.76 23.62
N GLY A 472 9.28 -23.58 22.29
CA GLY A 472 8.55 -22.57 21.53
C GLY A 472 7.05 -22.52 21.79
N ILE A 473 6.41 -23.66 22.05
CA ILE A 473 4.95 -23.70 22.31
C ILE A 473 4.63 -22.99 23.62
N ALA A 474 5.34 -23.34 24.70
CA ALA A 474 5.13 -22.76 26.01
C ALA A 474 5.48 -21.26 26.01
N THR A 475 6.61 -20.88 25.43
CA THR A 475 7.02 -19.48 25.32
C THR A 475 6.10 -18.70 24.39
N GLY A 476 5.56 -19.33 23.34
CA GLY A 476 4.60 -18.74 22.41
C GLY A 476 3.29 -18.37 23.08
N VAL A 477 2.72 -19.30 23.85
CA VAL A 477 1.52 -19.04 24.65
C VAL A 477 1.79 -17.96 25.69
N LEU A 478 2.94 -18.02 26.37
CA LEU A 478 3.30 -17.04 27.39
C LEU A 478 3.50 -15.62 26.81
N THR A 479 4.29 -15.48 25.74
CA THR A 479 4.52 -14.20 25.06
C THR A 479 3.24 -13.63 24.47
N GLY A 480 2.42 -14.47 23.81
CA GLY A 480 1.14 -14.07 23.26
C GLY A 480 0.17 -13.57 24.32
N THR A 481 0.00 -14.33 25.41
CA THR A 481 -0.90 -13.95 26.51
C THR A 481 -0.42 -12.69 27.24
N LEU A 482 0.87 -12.57 27.53
CA LEU A 482 1.45 -11.38 28.15
C LEU A 482 1.34 -10.15 27.25
N SER A 483 1.55 -10.29 25.94
CA SER A 483 1.42 -9.18 24.98
C SER A 483 -0.03 -8.71 24.89
N ALA A 484 -0.98 -9.62 24.71
CA ALA A 484 -2.40 -9.28 24.65
C ALA A 484 -2.91 -8.67 25.97
N TRP A 485 -2.47 -9.23 27.11
CA TRP A 485 -2.87 -8.74 28.42
C TRP A 485 -2.24 -7.38 28.74
N GLY A 486 -0.92 -7.26 28.61
CA GLY A 486 -0.13 -6.09 28.99
C GLY A 486 -0.38 -4.88 28.10
N LEU A 487 -0.29 -5.05 26.77
CA LEU A 487 -0.54 -3.96 25.83
C LEU A 487 -2.01 -3.53 25.86
N GLY A 488 -2.94 -4.48 26.00
CA GLY A 488 -4.35 -4.19 26.23
C GLY A 488 -4.58 -3.42 27.54
N LYS A 489 -3.81 -3.72 28.59
CA LYS A 489 -3.87 -3.01 29.88
C LYS A 489 -3.42 -1.56 29.76
N ILE A 490 -2.34 -1.32 29.01
CA ILE A 490 -1.85 0.02 28.73
C ILE A 490 -2.86 0.78 27.87
N ALA A 491 -3.45 0.13 26.86
CA ALA A 491 -4.42 0.75 25.96
C ALA A 491 -5.67 1.26 26.69
N TYR A 492 -6.31 0.43 27.53
CA TYR A 492 -7.53 0.89 28.23
C TYR A 492 -7.25 1.98 29.25
N ARG A 493 -6.13 1.91 30.00
CA ARG A 493 -5.73 2.98 30.92
C ARG A 493 -5.44 4.30 30.20
N ARG A 494 -4.85 4.21 29.01
CA ARG A 494 -4.60 5.39 28.19
C ARG A 494 -5.91 5.97 27.64
N LEU A 495 -6.86 5.11 27.26
CA LEU A 495 -8.19 5.55 26.83
C LEU A 495 -8.97 6.22 27.97
N GLU A 496 -8.90 5.69 29.20
CA GLU A 496 -9.47 6.30 30.40
C GLU A 496 -8.87 7.70 30.65
N ASN A 497 -7.55 7.84 30.53
CA ASN A 497 -6.85 9.08 30.86
C ASN A 497 -6.88 10.15 29.75
N HIS A 498 -6.89 9.73 28.47
CA HIS A 498 -6.71 10.62 27.31
C HIS A 498 -7.82 10.47 26.25
N GLY A 499 -8.95 9.85 26.59
CA GLY A 499 -10.05 9.62 25.65
C GLY A 499 -10.61 10.92 25.05
N ILE A 500 -10.67 11.99 25.85
CA ILE A 500 -11.13 13.31 25.38
C ILE A 500 -10.16 13.90 24.36
N ASP A 501 -8.85 13.75 24.58
CA ASP A 501 -7.83 14.23 23.63
C ASP A 501 -7.93 13.50 22.30
N LEU A 502 -8.21 12.19 22.33
CA LEU A 502 -8.44 11.40 21.12
C LEU A 502 -9.68 11.89 20.37
N LEU A 503 -10.78 12.16 21.06
CA LEU A 503 -11.99 12.69 20.44
C LEU A 503 -11.75 14.08 19.83
N ASN A 504 -11.00 14.94 20.51
CA ASN A 504 -10.60 16.25 19.99
C ASN A 504 -9.75 16.11 18.73
N LEU A 505 -8.77 15.20 18.74
CA LEU A 505 -7.94 14.88 17.58
C LEU A 505 -8.76 14.33 16.41
N MET A 506 -9.79 13.53 16.67
CA MET A 506 -10.72 13.05 15.62
C MET A 506 -11.57 14.16 15.03
N LYS A 507 -12.03 15.11 15.86
CA LYS A 507 -12.91 16.21 15.43
C LYS A 507 -12.15 17.30 14.67
N HIS A 508 -10.97 17.67 15.14
CA HIS A 508 -10.20 18.80 14.65
C HIS A 508 -9.01 18.41 13.77
N GLY A 509 -8.70 17.12 13.69
CA GLY A 509 -7.46 16.64 13.08
C GLY A 509 -6.26 16.91 13.98
N THR A 510 -5.08 16.54 13.50
CA THR A 510 -3.82 16.91 14.12
C THR A 510 -3.66 18.42 14.08
N ALA A 511 -3.63 19.07 15.25
CA ALA A 511 -3.32 20.49 15.32
C ALA A 511 -1.95 20.74 14.65
N PRO A 512 -1.81 21.76 13.78
CA PRO A 512 -0.52 22.13 13.22
C PRO A 512 0.42 22.47 14.39
N ARG A 513 1.38 21.60 14.70
CA ARG A 513 2.45 21.93 15.63
C ARG A 513 3.39 22.89 14.92
N ALA A 514 3.20 24.19 15.15
CA ALA A 514 4.04 25.24 14.60
C ALA A 514 5.54 25.04 14.92
N ASP A 515 5.86 24.34 16.02
CA ASP A 515 7.23 24.21 16.54
C ASP A 515 7.88 22.83 16.34
N LYS A 516 7.28 21.91 15.56
CA LYS A 516 7.96 20.65 15.25
C LYS A 516 8.77 20.85 13.96
N PRO A 517 10.11 20.97 14.03
CA PRO A 517 10.90 21.13 12.82
C PRO A 517 10.71 19.90 11.96
N THR A 518 10.23 20.17 10.76
CA THR A 518 9.96 19.21 9.72
C THR A 518 11.28 18.75 9.10
N SER A 519 11.28 17.61 8.40
CA SER A 519 12.47 17.23 7.59
C SER A 519 12.80 18.33 6.55
N ALA A 520 11.81 19.16 6.22
CA ALA A 520 11.93 20.34 5.36
C ALA A 520 12.60 21.56 6.04
N ASP A 521 12.90 21.51 7.33
CA ASP A 521 13.66 22.56 8.05
C ASP A 521 15.14 22.19 8.19
N LEU A 522 15.51 20.95 7.85
CA LEU A 522 16.90 20.51 7.87
C LEU A 522 17.73 21.23 6.80
N PRO A 523 19.01 21.55 7.07
CA PRO A 523 19.95 22.00 6.04
C PRO A 523 19.95 21.02 4.86
N ILE A 524 20.02 21.53 3.63
CA ILE A 524 19.87 20.75 2.38
C ILE A 524 20.71 19.46 2.40
N ARG A 525 21.96 19.53 2.89
CA ARG A 525 22.86 18.37 3.02
C ARG A 525 22.29 17.25 3.91
N HIS A 526 21.77 17.62 5.08
CA HIS A 526 21.17 16.67 6.02
C HIS A 526 19.83 16.14 5.50
N ARG A 527 19.04 16.99 4.84
CA ARG A 527 17.79 16.58 4.21
C ARG A 527 18.02 15.52 3.13
N ILE A 528 18.95 15.77 2.20
CA ILE A 528 19.34 14.81 1.16
C ILE A 528 19.88 13.54 1.82
N GLY A 529 20.78 13.66 2.80
CA GLY A 529 21.33 12.50 3.52
C GLY A 529 20.27 11.64 4.20
N VAL A 530 19.31 12.25 4.90
CA VAL A 530 18.20 11.56 5.56
C VAL A 530 17.31 10.88 4.53
N THR A 531 16.95 11.55 3.43
CA THR A 531 16.14 10.96 2.35
C THR A 531 16.82 9.77 1.68
N ILE A 532 18.11 9.89 1.35
CA ILE A 532 18.89 8.80 0.76
C ILE A 532 19.00 7.63 1.74
N CYS A 533 19.33 7.91 3.00
CA CYS A 533 19.43 6.86 4.01
C CYS A 533 18.08 6.16 4.19
N HIS A 534 16.96 6.89 4.29
CA HIS A 534 15.65 6.27 4.47
C HIS A 534 15.21 5.42 3.27
N THR A 535 15.54 5.83 2.05
CA THR A 535 15.14 5.11 0.82
C THR A 535 16.02 3.90 0.53
N ILE A 536 17.32 3.96 0.86
CA ILE A 536 18.30 2.94 0.46
C ILE A 536 18.71 2.04 1.62
N ALA A 537 18.60 2.45 2.90
CA ALA A 537 19.13 1.69 4.06
C ALA A 537 18.58 0.26 4.18
N TRP A 538 17.38 0.00 3.66
CA TRP A 538 16.81 -1.34 3.67
C TRP A 538 17.63 -2.32 2.81
N LEU A 539 18.28 -1.87 1.72
CA LEU A 539 19.09 -2.69 0.81
C LEU A 539 20.34 -3.30 1.47
N PRO A 540 21.24 -2.52 2.11
CA PRO A 540 22.37 -3.08 2.83
C PRO A 540 21.90 -3.89 4.05
N LEU A 541 20.85 -3.44 4.77
CA LEU A 541 20.40 -4.14 5.97
C LEU A 541 19.78 -5.51 5.67
N PHE A 542 18.78 -5.56 4.79
CA PHE A 542 17.93 -6.74 4.63
C PHE A 542 18.44 -7.68 3.52
N PRO A 543 18.32 -7.36 2.22
CA PRO A 543 18.72 -8.30 1.19
C PRO A 543 20.23 -8.51 1.10
N GLN A 544 21.09 -7.54 1.43
CA GLN A 544 22.55 -7.74 1.36
C GLN A 544 23.18 -8.19 2.69
N GLY A 545 22.51 -7.95 3.82
CA GLY A 545 22.98 -8.30 5.15
C GLY A 545 22.28 -9.53 5.72
N LEU A 546 21.01 -9.39 6.11
CA LEU A 546 20.25 -10.42 6.81
C LEU A 546 19.92 -11.66 5.95
N VAL A 547 19.57 -11.48 4.67
CA VAL A 547 19.25 -12.62 3.80
C VAL A 547 20.48 -13.51 3.54
N PRO A 548 21.67 -12.99 3.17
CA PRO A 548 22.85 -13.82 2.97
C PRO A 548 23.37 -14.42 4.27
N MET A 549 23.17 -13.74 5.41
CA MET A 549 23.40 -14.31 6.74
C MET A 549 22.55 -15.54 6.97
N ALA A 550 21.24 -15.44 6.74
CA ALA A 550 20.32 -16.57 6.89
C ALA A 550 20.67 -17.71 5.94
N MET A 551 20.88 -17.42 4.65
CA MET A 551 21.27 -18.43 3.66
C MET A 551 22.54 -19.18 4.06
N LYS A 552 23.54 -18.46 4.59
CA LYS A 552 24.79 -19.07 5.06
C LYS A 552 24.61 -19.92 6.32
N ILE A 553 23.75 -19.50 7.25
CA ILE A 553 23.42 -20.26 8.47
C ILE A 553 22.64 -21.54 8.12
N PHE A 554 21.72 -21.47 7.15
CA PHE A 554 20.85 -22.57 6.77
C PHE A 554 21.40 -23.43 5.61
N GLY A 555 22.60 -23.14 5.12
CA GLY A 555 23.23 -23.92 4.04
C GLY A 555 22.49 -23.84 2.69
N ILE A 556 21.82 -22.72 2.41
CA ILE A 556 21.08 -22.53 1.16
C ILE A 556 22.06 -22.13 0.04
N GLU A 557 22.20 -23.00 -0.96
CA GLU A 557 23.04 -22.75 -2.13
C GLU A 557 22.31 -21.85 -3.15
N GLY A 558 22.90 -20.69 -3.47
CA GLY A 558 22.35 -19.75 -4.45
C GLY A 558 22.97 -18.35 -4.37
N SER A 559 23.89 -18.04 -5.29
CA SER A 559 24.49 -16.71 -5.42
C SER A 559 23.65 -15.82 -6.33
N LEU A 560 22.42 -15.47 -5.93
CA LEU A 560 21.50 -14.65 -6.75
C LEU A 560 22.07 -13.24 -7.03
N TRP A 561 21.65 -12.22 -6.30
CA TRP A 561 22.16 -10.85 -6.42
C TRP A 561 22.85 -10.39 -5.13
N PHE A 562 23.15 -11.35 -4.26
CA PHE A 562 23.73 -11.14 -2.95
C PHE A 562 25.25 -11.03 -3.07
N LEU A 563 25.77 -9.83 -2.82
CA LEU A 563 27.20 -9.53 -2.98
C LEU A 563 28.08 -10.47 -2.16
N ALA A 564 27.68 -10.71 -0.91
CA ALA A 564 28.45 -11.54 0.02
C ALA A 564 28.62 -12.99 -0.46
N LEU A 565 27.66 -13.55 -1.20
CA LEU A 565 27.71 -14.95 -1.65
C LEU A 565 28.55 -15.15 -2.91
N HIS A 566 28.90 -14.07 -3.62
CA HIS A 566 29.82 -14.10 -4.77
C HIS A 566 31.30 -14.01 -4.36
N LEU A 567 31.57 -13.64 -3.11
CA LEU A 567 32.92 -13.48 -2.60
C LEU A 567 33.50 -14.82 -2.11
N PRO A 568 34.84 -14.96 -2.09
CA PRO A 568 35.49 -16.12 -1.49
C PRO A 568 35.03 -16.35 -0.04
N PRO A 569 34.98 -17.61 0.45
CA PRO A 569 34.40 -17.96 1.76
C PRO A 569 34.87 -17.11 2.95
N ILE A 570 36.14 -16.67 2.91
CA ILE A 570 36.80 -15.82 3.91
C ILE A 570 36.14 -14.42 4.00
N TRP A 571 35.69 -13.86 2.87
CA TRP A 571 35.15 -12.51 2.79
C TRP A 571 33.65 -12.42 3.01
N GLN A 572 32.92 -13.53 2.88
CA GLN A 572 31.45 -13.50 2.94
C GLN A 572 30.91 -13.01 4.29
N TRP A 573 31.44 -13.50 5.42
CA TRP A 573 31.02 -13.06 6.76
C TRP A 573 31.37 -11.59 7.04
N PRO A 574 32.62 -11.14 6.77
CA PRO A 574 32.96 -9.72 6.84
C PRO A 574 32.02 -8.82 6.03
N THR A 575 31.69 -9.21 4.79
CA THR A 575 30.78 -8.44 3.94
C THR A 575 29.35 -8.41 4.48
N ILE A 576 28.85 -9.54 4.99
CA ILE A 576 27.52 -9.62 5.66
C ILE A 576 27.47 -8.65 6.84
N ILE A 577 28.46 -8.71 7.74
CA ILE A 577 28.52 -7.86 8.93
C ILE A 577 28.62 -6.38 8.53
N PHE A 578 29.45 -6.08 7.54
CA PHE A 578 29.58 -4.72 7.01
C PHE A 578 28.26 -4.19 6.46
N MET A 579 27.52 -4.99 5.68
CA MET A 579 26.23 -4.60 5.12
C MET A 579 25.17 -4.36 6.20
N ILE A 580 25.12 -5.23 7.22
CA ILE A 580 24.23 -5.03 8.38
C ILE A 580 24.60 -3.73 9.12
N ALA A 581 25.88 -3.51 9.42
CA ALA A 581 26.35 -2.32 10.11
C ALA A 581 26.06 -1.04 9.31
N LEU A 582 26.30 -1.05 7.99
CA LEU A 582 25.99 0.05 7.09
C LEU A 582 24.50 0.38 7.10
N GLY A 583 23.64 -0.64 7.00
CA GLY A 583 22.19 -0.46 7.05
C GLY A 583 21.72 0.13 8.39
N LEU A 584 22.23 -0.37 9.51
CA LEU A 584 21.93 0.16 10.84
C LEU A 584 22.41 1.59 11.02
N LEU A 585 23.62 1.93 10.53
CA LEU A 585 24.14 3.29 10.57
C LEU A 585 23.32 4.25 9.72
N MET A 586 22.89 3.85 8.53
CA MET A 586 22.03 4.65 7.67
C MET A 586 20.67 4.91 8.32
N TYR A 587 20.03 3.89 8.91
CA TYR A 587 18.81 4.10 9.69
C TYR A 587 19.05 4.99 10.91
N GLY A 588 20.15 4.77 11.64
CA GLY A 588 20.56 5.61 12.76
C GLY A 588 20.70 7.07 12.36
N TYR A 589 21.38 7.36 11.25
CA TYR A 589 21.51 8.69 10.67
C TYR A 589 20.13 9.28 10.30
N ALA A 590 19.29 8.49 9.63
CA ALA A 590 17.95 8.91 9.19
C ALA A 590 17.02 9.26 10.36
N PHE A 591 17.13 8.58 11.51
CA PHE A 591 16.27 8.85 12.68
C PHE A 591 16.88 9.87 13.65
N LEU A 592 18.18 9.77 13.97
CA LEU A 592 18.80 10.56 15.03
C LEU A 592 19.01 12.01 14.65
N ILE A 593 19.25 12.33 13.37
CA ILE A 593 19.51 13.71 12.93
C ILE A 593 18.27 14.57 12.99
N PRO A 594 17.11 14.14 12.44
CA PRO A 594 15.85 14.85 12.66
C PRO A 594 15.54 15.02 14.15
N MET A 595 15.75 13.98 14.97
CA MET A 595 15.49 14.05 16.41
C MET A 595 16.40 15.06 17.14
N ARG A 596 17.72 15.02 16.91
CA ARG A 596 18.68 15.93 17.58
C ARG A 596 18.46 17.38 17.19
N LEU A 597 18.24 17.65 15.91
CA LEU A 597 17.97 19.01 15.43
C LEU A 597 16.59 19.52 15.85
N SER A 598 15.64 18.61 16.11
CA SER A 598 14.36 18.98 16.72
C SER A 598 14.46 19.39 18.18
N SER A 599 15.37 18.79 18.94
CA SER A 599 15.59 19.14 20.35
C SER A 599 16.36 20.45 20.56
N SER A 600 17.23 20.83 19.62
CA SER A 600 18.00 22.08 19.72
C SER A 600 17.16 23.32 19.42
N SER A 601 16.19 23.23 18.50
CA SER A 601 15.29 24.35 18.16
C SER A 601 14.43 24.78 19.36
N SER A 602 13.93 23.81 20.15
CA SER A 602 13.12 24.07 21.35
C SER A 602 13.88 24.69 22.53
N ALA A 603 15.22 24.69 22.50
CA ALA A 603 16.04 25.28 23.56
C ALA A 603 16.28 26.79 23.33
N THR A 604 16.11 27.28 22.11
CA THR A 604 16.31 28.69 21.72
C THR A 604 15.04 29.55 21.81
N THR A 605 13.88 28.96 22.10
CA THR A 605 12.58 29.66 22.21
C THR A 605 11.99 29.67 23.61
N ARG A 606 12.81 29.47 24.66
CA ARG A 606 12.42 29.70 26.06
C ARG A 606 13.06 30.93 26.65
#